data_AF-A0A924CG67-F1
#
_entry.id   AF-A0A924CG67-F1
#
_cell.length_a   1.000
_cell.length_b   1.000
_cell.length_c   1.000
_cell.angle_alpha   90.00
_cell.angle_beta   90.00
_cell.angle_gamma   90.00
#
_symmetry.space_group_name_H-M   'P 1'
#
loop_
_entity.id
_entity.type
_entity.pdbx_description
1 polymer ?
#
loop_
_entity_poly.entity_id
_entity_poly.type
_entity_poly.pdbx_seq_one_letter_code
_entity_poly.pdbx_strand_id
1 'polypeptide(L)' 'MIETNPFINDLAIKFRLIYNLKVPDAIIAATAKYLDDSLVTSDAAFYKIKEREIIPFTK' A
#
# COMPACT_ATOMS: atom_id res chain seq x y z
N MET A 1 10.22 -6.38 19.05
CA MET A 1 9.99 -5.37 18.00
C MET A 1 9.80 -6.13 16.71
N ILE A 2 8.68 -5.98 16.00
CA ILE A 2 8.57 -6.54 14.65
C ILE A 2 9.40 -5.60 13.77
N GLU A 3 10.62 -6.02 13.45
CA GLU A 3 11.45 -5.32 12.48
C GLU A 3 10.81 -5.48 11.11
N THR A 4 10.12 -4.44 10.66
CA THR A 4 9.69 -4.32 9.27
C THR A 4 10.90 -3.98 8.41
N ASN A 5 10.97 -4.56 7.21
CA ASN A 5 12.01 -4.26 6.24
C ASN A 5 12.09 -2.74 6.00
N PRO A 6 13.28 -2.10 6.14
CA PRO A 6 13.42 -0.65 6.02
C PRO A 6 12.94 -0.11 4.67
N PHE A 7 13.07 -0.88 3.58
CA PHE A 7 12.53 -0.50 2.27
C PHE A 7 11.00 -0.39 2.27
N ILE A 8 10.31 -1.29 2.98
CA ILE A 8 8.85 -1.22 3.13
C ILE A 8 8.47 0.01 3.96
N ASN A 9 9.24 0.34 4.99
CA ASN A 9 8.99 1.52 5.83
C ASN A 9 9.10 2.82 5.04
N ASP A 10 10.16 2.98 4.24
CA ASP A 10 10.36 4.17 3.40
C ASP A 10 9.26 4.29 2.34
N LEU A 11 8.88 3.17 1.71
CA LEU A 11 7.74 3.12 0.80
C LEU A 11 6.42 3.48 1.49
N ALA A 12 6.20 3.00 2.72
CA ALA A 12 4.99 3.29 3.48
C ALA A 12 4.91 4.77 3.86
N ILE A 13 6.01 5.39 4.27
CA ILE A 13 6.07 6.84 4.53
C ILE A 13 5.74 7.61 3.25
N LYS A 14 6.37 7.24 2.13
CA LYS A 14 6.12 7.87 0.82
C LYS A 14 4.65 7.76 0.41
N PHE A 15 4.06 6.57 0.49
CA PHE A 15 2.66 6.34 0.12
C PHE A 15 1.69 7.05 1.05
N ARG A 16 1.97 7.07 2.35
CA ARG A 16 1.18 7.86 3.30
C ARG A 16 1.16 9.34 2.92
N LEU A 17 2.29 9.92 2.57
CA LEU A 17 2.40 11.34 2.24
C LEU A 17 1.77 11.68 0.89
N ILE A 18 2.06 10.89 -0.16
CA ILE A 18 1.55 11.15 -1.52
C ILE A 18 0.06 10.90 -1.61
N TYR A 19 -0.41 9.80 -1.01
CA TYR A 19 -1.80 9.38 -1.14
C TYR A 19 -2.67 9.74 0.05
N ASN A 20 -2.14 10.30 1.12
CA ASN A 20 -2.90 10.54 2.35
C ASN A 20 -3.61 9.26 2.85
N LEU A 21 -2.85 8.15 2.90
CA LEU A 21 -3.31 6.87 3.44
C LEU A 21 -3.12 6.81 4.95
N LYS A 22 -3.96 6.06 5.67
CA LYS A 22 -3.69 5.73 7.08
C LYS A 22 -2.41 4.91 7.16
N VAL A 23 -1.73 4.94 8.31
CA VAL A 23 -0.46 4.20 8.51
C VAL A 23 -0.60 2.72 8.14
N PRO A 24 -1.65 1.98 8.59
CA PRO A 24 -1.81 0.58 8.20
C PRO A 24 -1.97 0.40 6.69
N ASP A 25 -2.82 1.19 6.04
CA ASP A 25 -3.06 1.12 4.60
C ASP A 25 -1.79 1.43 3.80
N ALA A 26 -1.00 2.39 4.25
CA ALA A 26 0.26 2.73 3.61
C ALA A 26 1.28 1.58 3.70
N ILE A 27 1.33 0.86 4.84
CA ILE A 27 2.17 -0.34 5.01
C ILE A 27 1.70 -1.46 4.09
N ILE A 28 0.39 -1.70 3.98
CA ILE A 28 -0.18 -2.70 3.07
C ILE A 28 0.20 -2.40 1.62
N ALA A 29 -0.04 -1.17 1.17
CA ALA A 29 0.30 -0.74 -0.18
C ALA A 29 1.81 -0.81 -0.45
N ALA A 30 2.64 -0.40 0.50
CA ALA A 30 4.10 -0.46 0.39
C ALA A 30 4.61 -1.89 0.32
N THR A 31 4.02 -2.80 1.09
CA THR A 31 4.35 -4.23 1.07
C THR A 31 4.00 -4.83 -0.28
N ALA A 32 2.79 -4.60 -0.78
CA ALA A 32 2.40 -5.02 -2.12
C ALA A 32 3.38 -4.46 -3.15
N LYS A 33 3.73 -3.16 -3.08
CA LYS A 33 4.73 -2.54 -3.97
C LYS A 33 6.10 -3.24 -3.91
N TYR A 34 6.59 -3.50 -2.71
CA TYR A 34 7.88 -4.15 -2.48
C TYR A 34 7.94 -5.57 -3.06
N LEU A 35 6.84 -6.32 -3.00
CA LEU A 35 6.73 -7.68 -3.53
C LEU A 35 6.48 -7.74 -5.04
N ASP A 36 6.38 -6.60 -5.70
CA ASP A 36 5.90 -6.44 -7.08
C ASP A 36 4.47 -6.99 -7.37
N ASP A 37 3.68 -7.30 -6.33
CA ASP A 37 2.35 -7.95 -6.47
C ASP A 37 1.14 -6.99 -6.44
N SER A 38 0.09 -7.31 -7.20
CA SER A 38 -1.19 -6.57 -7.26
C SER A 38 -1.87 -6.46 -5.88
N LEU A 39 -2.64 -5.40 -5.67
CA LEU A 39 -3.43 -5.26 -4.43
C LEU A 39 -4.91 -5.52 -4.71
N VAL A 40 -5.40 -6.66 -4.23
CA VAL A 40 -6.83 -7.01 -4.26
C VAL A 40 -7.52 -6.40 -3.04
N THR A 41 -8.52 -5.54 -3.25
CA THR A 41 -9.19 -4.86 -2.14
C THR A 41 -10.57 -4.35 -2.51
N SER A 42 -11.47 -4.30 -1.52
CA SER A 42 -12.77 -3.61 -1.64
C SER A 42 -12.71 -2.17 -1.11
N ASP A 43 -11.60 -1.77 -0.49
CA ASP A 43 -11.47 -0.46 0.12
C ASP A 43 -11.05 0.59 -0.92
N ALA A 44 -11.96 1.53 -1.17
CA ALA A 44 -11.77 2.62 -2.11
C ALA A 44 -10.60 3.54 -1.75
N ALA A 45 -10.11 3.51 -0.50
CA ALA A 45 -8.91 4.24 -0.10
C ALA A 45 -7.68 3.84 -0.95
N PHE A 46 -7.59 2.64 -1.49
CA PHE A 46 -6.46 2.22 -2.32
C PHE A 46 -6.57 2.65 -3.79
N TYR A 47 -7.76 3.03 -4.27
CA TYR A 47 -8.00 3.37 -5.68
C TYR A 47 -7.30 4.65 -6.14
N LYS A 48 -6.79 5.45 -5.20
CA LYS A 48 -5.99 6.66 -5.51
C LYS A 48 -4.53 6.36 -5.86
N ILE A 49 -4.04 5.14 -5.59
CA ILE A 49 -2.64 4.76 -5.84
C ILE A 49 -2.44 4.53 -7.34
N LYS A 50 -1.52 5.28 -7.96
CA LYS A 50 -1.28 5.23 -9.42
C LYS A 50 -0.10 4.34 -9.82
N GLU A 51 0.85 4.06 -8.92
CA GLU A 51 2.05 3.25 -9.24
C GLU A 51 1.85 1.74 -9.06
N ARG A 52 0.59 1.28 -9.02
CA ARG A 52 0.21 -0.10 -8.71
C ARG A 52 -1.07 -0.50 -9.44
N GLU A 53 -1.10 -1.77 -9.82
CA GLU A 53 -2.33 -2.44 -10.23
C GLU A 53 -3.18 -2.73 -8.98
N ILE A 54 -4.37 -2.11 -8.96
CA ILE A 54 -5.38 -2.34 -7.92
C ILE A 54 -6.50 -3.15 -8.56
N ILE A 55 -6.84 -4.28 -7.93
CA ILE A 55 -7.91 -5.17 -8.39
C ILE A 55 -9.09 -4.98 -7.42
N PRO A 56 -10.18 -4.31 -7.84
CA PRO A 56 -11.37 -4.18 -7.02
C PRO A 56 -11.94 -5.57 -6.70
N PHE A 57 -12.12 -5.85 -5.41
CA PHE A 57 -12.82 -7.05 -4.97
C PHE A 57 -14.27 -6.69 -4.66
N THR A 58 -15.21 -7.34 -5.34
CA THR A 58 -16.66 -7.29 -5.02
C THR A 58 -17.12 -8.72 -4.81
N LYS A 59 -17.88 -8.93 -3.73
CA LYS A 59 -18.41 -10.23 -3.32
C LYS A 59 -19.60 -10.64 -4.17
#